data_AF-A0A091D163-F1
#
_entry.id   AF-A0A091D163-F1
#
_cell.length_a   1.000
_cell.length_b   1.000
_cell.length_c   1.000
_cell.angle_alpha   90.00
_cell.angle_beta   90.00
_cell.angle_gamma   90.00
#
_symmetry.space_group_name_H-M   'P 1'
#
loop_
_entity.id
_entity.type
_entity.pdbx_description
1 polymer ?
#
loop_
_entity_poly.entity_id
_entity_poly.type
_entity_poly.pdbx_seq_one_letter_code
_entity_poly.pdbx_strand_id
1 'polypeptide(L)'
;MGKFMKPGKVVLVLRDYSGCNAVIMKNTYSVAPDHPYDHALVLDLTTVTVSPIAMSKKNIAKNQTSSLFVKVHNHIFLMLTRYSGNPLE
;
A
#
# COMPACT_ATOMS: atom_id res chain seq x y z
N MET A 1 -13.07 -7.31 20.60
CA MET A 1 -11.96 -7.69 19.69
C MET A 1 -11.94 -6.72 18.52
N GLY A 2 -10.91 -5.89 18.37
CA GLY A 2 -10.90 -4.82 17.37
C GLY A 2 -10.62 -5.33 15.95
N LYS A 3 -11.35 -4.83 14.94
CA LYS A 3 -11.05 -5.11 13.53
C LYS A 3 -9.70 -4.49 13.17
N PHE A 4 -8.72 -5.29 12.75
CA PHE A 4 -7.36 -4.84 12.43
C PHE A 4 -7.24 -4.25 11.02
N MET A 5 -8.04 -4.74 10.06
CA MET A 5 -8.03 -4.29 8.66
C MET A 5 -8.98 -3.12 8.43
N LYS A 6 -8.69 -1.99 9.06
CA LYS A 6 -9.44 -0.74 8.88
C LYS A 6 -8.87 0.05 7.69
N PRO A 7 -9.69 0.87 7.01
CA PRO A 7 -9.20 1.91 6.12
C PRO A 7 -8.12 2.78 6.80
N GLY A 8 -7.10 3.20 6.06
CA GLY A 8 -5.97 3.98 6.57
C GLY A 8 -4.91 3.15 7.31
N LYS A 9 -5.00 1.82 7.31
CA LYS A 9 -3.91 0.96 7.79
C LYS A 9 -2.89 0.71 6.71
N VAL A 10 -1.61 0.80 7.11
CA VAL A 10 -0.49 0.46 6.24
C VAL A 10 -0.29 -1.05 6.27
N VAL A 11 -0.21 -1.65 5.10
CA VAL A 11 -0.01 -3.08 4.87
C VAL A 11 1.15 -3.29 3.91
N LEU A 12 1.82 -4.43 4.04
CA LEU A 12 2.83 -4.89 3.11
C LEU A 12 2.21 -5.94 2.19
N VAL A 13 2.37 -5.76 0.88
CA VAL A 13 1.88 -6.71 -0.12
C VAL A 13 2.87 -7.87 -0.27
N LEU A 14 2.35 -9.10 -0.23
CA LEU A 14 3.17 -10.32 -0.27
C LEU A 14 3.26 -10.98 -1.67
N ARG A 15 2.33 -10.67 -2.60
CA ARG A 15 2.25 -11.32 -3.93
C ARG A 15 2.05 -10.28 -5.05
N ASP A 16 2.56 -10.58 -6.25
CA ASP A 16 2.61 -9.73 -7.47
C ASP A 16 3.43 -8.42 -7.36
N TYR A 17 3.42 -7.75 -6.21
CA TYR A 17 4.20 -6.55 -5.89
C TYR A 17 4.84 -6.69 -4.50
N SER A 18 5.63 -7.75 -4.33
CA SER A 18 6.25 -8.07 -3.04
C SER A 18 7.18 -6.95 -2.58
N GLY A 19 7.04 -6.57 -1.30
CA GLY A 19 7.92 -5.57 -0.68
C GLY A 19 7.46 -4.11 -0.84
N CYS A 20 6.32 -3.86 -1.49
CA CYS A 20 5.73 -2.53 -1.57
C CYS A 20 4.87 -2.23 -0.33
N ASN A 21 5.10 -1.08 0.29
CA ASN A 21 4.21 -0.57 1.32
C ASN A 21 2.92 -0.08 0.65
N ALA A 22 1.80 -0.29 1.32
CA ALA A 22 0.52 0.01 0.75
C ALA A 22 -0.48 0.46 1.82
N VAL A 23 -1.53 1.17 1.42
CA VAL A 23 -2.56 1.68 2.34
C VAL A 23 -3.91 1.09 1.97
N ILE A 24 -4.61 0.51 2.95
CA ILE A 24 -5.98 0.03 2.73
C ILE A 24 -6.90 1.24 2.56
N MET A 25 -7.55 1.36 1.40
CA MET A 25 -8.59 2.37 1.16
C MET A 25 -9.97 1.87 1.57
N LYS A 26 -10.33 0.66 1.13
CA LYS A 26 -11.64 0.06 1.40
C LYS A 26 -11.49 -1.42 1.63
N ASN A 27 -12.18 -1.93 2.63
CA ASN A 27 -12.22 -3.35 2.94
C ASN A 27 -13.59 -3.92 2.60
N THR A 28 -13.61 -5.09 1.96
CA THR A 28 -14.81 -5.84 1.58
C THR A 28 -14.67 -7.29 2.06
N TYR A 29 -15.45 -7.63 3.08
CA TYR A 29 -15.55 -8.99 3.65
C TYR A 29 -16.68 -9.81 3.00
N SER A 30 -17.14 -9.39 1.82
CA SER A 30 -18.28 -10.01 1.14
C SER A 30 -17.78 -10.67 -0.14
N VAL A 31 -18.23 -11.90 -0.34
CA VAL A 31 -17.94 -12.69 -1.53
C VAL A 31 -18.73 -12.06 -2.70
N ALA A 32 -18.03 -11.32 -3.55
CA ALA A 32 -18.58 -10.76 -4.78
C ALA A 32 -18.51 -11.82 -5.90
N PRO A 33 -19.41 -11.77 -6.91
CA PRO A 33 -19.34 -12.71 -8.03
C PRO A 33 -18.01 -12.62 -8.79
N ASP A 34 -17.42 -11.42 -8.88
CA ASP A 34 -16.12 -11.20 -9.53
C ASP A 34 -14.94 -11.72 -8.71
N HIS A 35 -15.06 -11.69 -7.38
CA HIS A 35 -13.98 -12.03 -6.45
C HIS A 35 -14.52 -12.94 -5.33
N PRO A 36 -14.39 -14.27 -5.48
CA PRO A 36 -14.94 -15.24 -4.52
C PRO A 36 -14.06 -15.40 -3.26
N TYR A 37 -13.51 -14.30 -2.76
CA TYR A 37 -12.62 -14.25 -1.59
C TYR A 37 -12.68 -12.86 -0.93
N ASP A 38 -12.28 -12.80 0.34
CA ASP A 38 -12.19 -11.51 1.04
C ASP A 38 -11.04 -10.68 0.46
N HIS A 39 -11.35 -9.44 0.13
CA HIS A 39 -10.42 -8.56 -0.57
C HIS A 39 -10.50 -7.13 -0.08
N ALA A 40 -9.40 -6.40 -0.28
CA ALA A 40 -9.30 -4.99 0.01
C ALA A 40 -8.87 -4.23 -1.24
N LEU A 41 -9.44 -3.03 -1.41
CA LEU A 41 -8.90 -2.02 -2.30
C LEU A 41 -7.73 -1.35 -1.59
N VAL A 42 -6.56 -1.43 -2.21
CA VAL A 42 -5.30 -1.00 -1.64
C VAL A 42 -4.62 -0.02 -2.58
N LEU A 43 -4.00 0.99 -1.98
CA LEU A 43 -3.12 1.93 -2.65
C LEU A 43 -1.67 1.49 -2.47
N ASP A 44 -1.09 0.90 -3.51
CA ASP A 44 0.28 0.42 -3.51
C ASP A 44 1.24 1.59 -3.81
N LEU A 45 2.22 1.79 -2.93
CA LEU A 45 3.28 2.78 -3.08
C LEU A 45 4.57 2.06 -3.47
N THR A 46 5.06 2.33 -4.68
CA THR A 46 6.44 1.99 -5.04
C THR A 46 7.27 3.25 -5.07
N THR A 47 8.18 3.34 -4.10
CA THR A 47 9.10 4.47 -3.98
C THR A 47 10.49 3.99 -4.35
N VAL A 48 11.00 4.46 -5.48
CA VAL A 48 12.43 4.30 -5.81
C VAL A 48 13.14 5.52 -5.27
N THR A 49 13.77 5.38 -4.11
CA THR A 49 14.55 6.46 -3.49
C THR A 49 16.03 6.14 -3.57
N VAL A 50 16.82 7.04 -4.15
CA VAL A 50 18.28 7.03 -4.04
C VAL A 50 18.68 7.91 -2.85
N SER A 51 19.58 7.43 -1.99
CA SER A 51 20.04 8.17 -0.80
C SER A 51 20.55 9.57 -1.18
N PRO A 52 20.06 10.66 -0.56
CA PRO A 52 20.29 12.04 -0.98
C PRO A 52 21.69 12.61 -0.66
N ILE A 53 22.69 11.77 -0.44
CA ILE A 53 24.00 12.21 0.05
C ILE A 53 24.74 12.95 -1.08
N ALA A 54 25.14 14.20 -0.80
CA ALA A 54 25.91 15.08 -1.70
C ALA A 54 25.24 15.44 -3.05
N MET A 55 23.90 15.33 -3.16
CA MET A 55 23.18 15.72 -4.38
C MET A 55 22.58 17.14 -4.28
N SER A 56 22.51 17.83 -5.42
CA SER A 56 21.76 19.10 -5.54
C SER A 56 20.26 18.87 -5.46
N LYS A 57 19.49 19.84 -4.94
CA LYS A 57 18.03 19.80 -4.80
C LYS A 57 17.30 19.38 -6.09
N LYS A 58 17.82 19.81 -7.25
CA LYS A 58 17.28 19.45 -8.56
C LYS A 58 17.42 17.95 -8.86
N ASN A 59 18.53 17.34 -8.49
CA ASN A 59 18.77 15.92 -8.69
C ASN A 59 18.00 15.07 -7.68
N ILE A 60 17.82 15.57 -6.45
CA ILE A 60 16.98 14.92 -5.44
C ILE A 60 15.54 14.77 -5.94
N ALA A 61 14.93 15.86 -6.45
CA ALA A 61 13.56 15.81 -6.98
C ALA A 61 13.42 14.86 -8.18
N LYS A 62 14.44 14.78 -9.04
CA LYS A 62 14.44 13.86 -10.20
C LYS A 62 14.61 12.39 -9.80
N ASN A 63 15.37 12.12 -8.74
CA ASN A 63 15.67 10.77 -8.26
C ASN A 63 14.65 10.24 -7.26
N GLN A 64 13.74 11.09 -6.77
CA GLN A 64 12.62 10.72 -5.92
C GLN A 64 11.36 10.60 -6.77
N THR A 65 11.26 9.50 -7.50
CA THR A 65 10.03 9.17 -8.25
C THR A 65 9.22 8.17 -7.43
N SER A 66 8.00 8.56 -7.10
CA SER A 66 7.00 7.65 -6.53
C SER A 66 5.99 7.30 -7.60
N SER A 67 5.71 6.00 -7.75
CA SER A 67 4.60 5.53 -8.56
C SER A 67 3.54 4.96 -7.63
N LEU A 68 2.29 5.31 -7.91
CA LEU A 68 1.15 4.95 -7.09
C LEU A 68 0.20 4.10 -7.93
N PHE A 69 -0.19 2.95 -7.39
CA PHE A 69 -1.11 2.04 -8.06
C PHE A 69 -2.30 1.73 -7.17
N VAL A 70 -3.48 1.61 -7.77
CA VAL A 70 -4.68 1.16 -7.07
C VAL A 70 -4.99 -0.25 -7.55
N LYS A 71 -4.95 -1.22 -6.65
CA LYS A 71 -5.23 -2.63 -6.96
C LYS A 71 -6.09 -3.26 -5.88
N VAL A 72 -6.88 -4.24 -6.29
CA VAL A 72 -7.61 -5.11 -5.36
C VAL A 72 -6.71 -6.28 -4.99
N HIS A 73 -6.51 -6.49 -3.69
CA HIS A 73 -5.69 -7.57 -3.15
C HIS A 73 -6.51 -8.46 -2.23
N ASN A 74 -6.22 -9.76 -2.26
CA ASN A 74 -6.77 -10.73 -1.31
C ASN A 74 -6.13 -10.49 0.08
N HIS A 75 -6.94 -10.55 1.14
CA HIS A 75 -6.47 -10.39 2.52
C HIS A 75 -5.35 -11.35 2.93
N ILE A 76 -5.32 -12.58 2.40
CA ILE A 76 -4.28 -13.57 2.71
C ILE A 76 -2.89 -13.06 2.27
N PHE A 77 -2.82 -12.24 1.22
CA PHE A 77 -1.57 -11.71 0.68
C PHE A 77 -1.22 -10.32 1.23
N LEU A 78 -1.89 -9.87 2.30
CA LEU A 78 -1.62 -8.61 2.97
C LEU A 78 -1.06 -8.88 4.36
N MET A 79 0.15 -8.42 4.61
CA MET A 79 0.73 -8.44 5.95
C MET A 79 0.44 -7.11 6.64
N LEU A 80 -0.28 -7.16 7.77
CA LEU A 80 -0.60 -5.97 8.55
C LEU A 80 0.64 -5.42 9.24
N THR A 81 0.82 -4.10 9.15
CA THR A 81 1.85 -3.40 9.91
C THR A 81 1.25 -2.68 11.11
N ARG A 82 2.11 -2.23 12.03
CA ARG A 82 1.68 -1.40 13.18
C ARG A 82 1.20 -0.02 12.74
N TYR A 83 1.66 0.47 11.59
CA TYR A 83 1.47 1.84 11.16
C TYR A 83 0.04 2.09 10.65
N SER A 84 -0.47 3.27 10.98
CA SER A 84 -1.65 3.87 10.36
C SER A 84 -1.18 5.07 9.56
N GLY A 85 -1.54 5.12 8.29
CA GLY A 85 -1.31 6.26 7.43
C GLY A 85 -2.67 6.78 7.01
N ASN A 86 -3.01 8.00 7.43
CA ASN A 86 -4.17 8.69 6.91
C ASN A 86 -3.84 9.13 5.48
N PRO A 87 -4.51 8.63 4.43
CA PRO A 87 -4.22 9.04 3.06
C PRO A 87 -4.71 10.48 2.72
N LEU A 88 -5.26 11.21 3.70
CA LEU A 88 -5.92 12.52 3.54
C LEU A 88 -5.30 13.63 4.41
N GLU A 89 -4.21 13.35 5.12
CA GLU A 89 -3.38 14.36 5.83
C GLU A 89 -1.97 14.40 5.26
#